data_AF-A0A520W1T5-F1
#
_entry.id   AF-A0A520W1T5-F1
#
_cell.length_a   1.000
_cell.length_b   1.000
_cell.length_c   1.000
_cell.angle_alpha   90.00
_cell.angle_beta   90.00
_cell.angle_gamma   90.00
#
_symmetry.space_group_name_H-M   'P 1'
#
loop_
_entity.id
_entity.type
_entity.pdbx_description
1 polymer ?
#
loop_
_entity_poly.entity_id
_entity_poly.type
_entity_poly.pdbx_seq_one_letter_code
_entity_poly.pdbx_strand_id
1 'polypeptide(L)'
;MDTVLSDVLSLSGELVSQQKDEKDFSVTEFGEKLVESNDVEFLWVARSTSGSAKKATSSIKSYSDEKISENISRNGSVRLGNEVFVYSKSSTWKTNDPEILIKWLVTKAEDEETLIEDLLAVLGRTFVPKLMGLDAVAQKRGKDPKVIRDTFLYKEWKEKPDLKTINTENKSAPKWAQDLSHGERKK
;
A
#
# COMPACT_ATOMS: atom_id res chain seq x y z
N MET A 1 13.62 -21.70 23.53
CA MET A 1 12.58 -20.84 22.91
C MET A 1 13.03 -19.43 23.18
N ASP A 2 13.15 -18.57 22.17
CA ASP A 2 13.82 -17.27 22.29
C ASP A 2 13.05 -16.36 23.26
N THR A 3 13.52 -16.27 24.50
CA THR A 3 12.75 -15.71 25.63
C THR A 3 12.38 -14.25 25.38
N VAL A 4 13.31 -13.49 24.79
CA VAL A 4 13.12 -12.07 24.45
C VAL A 4 11.99 -11.87 23.43
N LEU A 5 11.81 -12.79 22.47
CA LEU A 5 10.71 -12.68 21.51
C LEU A 5 9.35 -12.85 22.21
N SER A 6 9.25 -13.80 23.13
CA SER A 6 8.04 -14.00 23.94
C SER A 6 7.75 -12.76 24.78
N ASP A 7 8.77 -12.17 25.39
CA ASP A 7 8.65 -10.97 26.23
C ASP A 7 8.19 -9.75 25.41
N VAL A 8 8.76 -9.56 24.22
CA VAL A 8 8.36 -8.51 23.27
C VAL A 8 6.90 -8.69 22.84
N LEU A 9 6.47 -9.91 22.54
CA LEU A 9 5.08 -10.19 22.14
C LEU A 9 4.12 -10.01 23.31
N SER A 10 4.51 -10.40 24.52
CA SER A 10 3.74 -10.19 25.75
C SER A 10 3.51 -8.70 26.00
N LEU A 11 4.59 -7.90 26.02
CA LEU A 11 4.49 -6.43 26.16
C LEU A 11 3.65 -5.82 25.04
N SER A 12 3.82 -6.27 23.79
CA SER A 12 3.03 -5.79 22.65
C SER A 12 1.53 -6.04 22.85
N GLY A 13 1.15 -7.19 23.42
CA GLY A 13 -0.24 -7.52 23.75
C GLY A 13 -0.84 -6.57 24.79
N GLU A 14 -0.10 -6.31 25.86
CA GLU A 14 -0.53 -5.36 26.92
C GLU A 14 -0.63 -3.93 26.39
N LEU A 15 0.31 -3.49 25.54
CA LEU A 15 0.24 -2.16 24.93
C LEU A 15 -0.99 -2.00 24.02
N VAL A 16 -1.42 -3.06 23.34
CA VAL A 16 -2.64 -3.04 22.51
C VAL A 16 -3.90 -2.97 23.37
N SER A 17 -3.92 -3.60 24.54
CA SER A 17 -5.08 -3.62 25.45
C SER A 17 -5.31 -2.27 26.15
N GLN A 18 -4.26 -1.45 26.30
CA GLN A 18 -4.37 -0.12 26.91
C GLN A 18 -5.21 0.84 26.05
N GLN A 19 -6.33 1.33 26.58
CA GLN A 19 -7.18 2.33 25.93
C GLN A 19 -6.74 3.79 26.20
N LYS A 20 -5.49 4.01 26.61
CA LYS A 20 -4.92 5.34 26.93
C LYS A 20 -4.12 5.89 25.74
N ASP A 21 -4.12 7.22 25.59
CA ASP A 21 -3.35 7.94 24.56
C ASP A 21 -1.84 7.79 24.76
N GLU A 22 -1.38 7.90 26.02
CA GLU A 22 0.00 7.62 26.40
C GLU A 22 0.11 6.17 26.89
N LYS A 23 0.99 5.41 26.24
CA LYS A 23 1.18 3.99 26.51
C LYS A 23 2.18 3.82 27.65
N ASP A 24 1.78 3.02 28.64
CA ASP A 24 2.64 2.60 29.73
C ASP A 24 3.45 1.37 29.31
N PHE A 25 4.76 1.55 29.19
CA PHE A 25 5.67 0.47 28.82
C PHE A 25 6.10 -0.41 30.00
N SER A 26 5.87 0.00 31.24
CA SER A 26 6.25 -0.74 32.47
C SER A 26 5.26 -1.84 32.88
N VAL A 27 4.39 -2.28 31.98
CA VAL A 27 3.32 -3.26 32.26
C VAL A 27 3.79 -4.71 32.29
N THR A 28 5.05 -4.98 31.95
CA THR A 28 5.68 -6.30 32.05
C THR A 28 7.09 -6.17 32.61
N GLU A 29 7.66 -7.24 33.18
CA GLU A 29 9.06 -7.23 33.70
C GLU A 29 10.07 -6.79 32.62
N PHE A 30 9.86 -7.23 31.37
CA PHE A 30 10.67 -6.80 30.23
C PHE A 30 10.48 -5.32 29.91
N GLY A 31 9.24 -4.83 30.04
CA GLY A 31 8.88 -3.44 29.83
C GLY A 31 9.45 -2.50 30.90
N GLU A 32 9.40 -2.88 32.18
CA GLU A 32 10.08 -2.19 33.28
C GLU A 32 11.58 -2.07 32.99
N LYS A 33 12.21 -3.20 32.63
CA LYS A 33 13.62 -3.21 32.22
C LYS A 33 13.88 -2.32 31.00
N LEU A 34 12.96 -2.25 30.03
CA LEU A 34 13.07 -1.37 28.87
C LEU A 34 13.07 0.12 29.26
N VAL A 35 12.23 0.50 30.21
CA VAL A 35 12.11 1.89 30.69
C VAL A 35 13.32 2.30 31.52
N GLU A 36 13.83 1.40 32.37
CA GLU A 36 14.92 1.69 33.31
C GLU A 36 16.32 1.53 32.70
N SER A 37 16.45 0.76 31.61
CA SER A 37 17.74 0.37 31.06
C SER A 37 18.42 1.48 30.26
N ASN A 38 19.66 1.80 30.66
CA ASN A 38 20.63 2.53 29.84
C ASN A 38 21.62 1.61 29.08
N ASP A 39 21.45 0.28 29.20
CA ASP A 39 22.27 -0.71 28.50
C ASP A 39 21.93 -0.76 27.01
N VAL A 40 22.86 -0.27 26.19
CA VAL A 40 22.73 -0.19 24.72
C VAL A 40 22.63 -1.58 24.09
N GLU A 41 23.31 -2.59 24.63
CA GLU A 41 23.27 -3.94 24.07
C GLU A 41 21.88 -4.55 24.25
N PHE A 42 21.35 -4.46 25.47
CA PHE A 42 19.97 -4.85 25.75
C PHE A 42 18.96 -4.11 24.87
N LEU A 43 19.07 -2.77 24.75
CA LEU A 43 18.19 -1.97 23.90
C LEU A 43 18.29 -2.36 22.41
N TRP A 44 19.49 -2.69 21.94
CA TRP A 44 19.70 -3.17 20.57
C TRP A 44 19.06 -4.55 20.32
N VAL A 45 19.17 -5.47 21.27
CA VAL A 45 18.51 -6.79 21.21
C VAL A 45 16.99 -6.64 21.22
N ALA A 46 16.44 -5.81 22.12
CA ALA A 46 15.02 -5.50 22.19
C ALA A 46 14.49 -4.90 20.88
N ARG A 47 15.21 -3.91 20.33
CA ARG A 47 14.90 -3.27 19.04
C ARG A 47 14.89 -4.28 17.89
N SER A 48 15.94 -5.10 17.79
CA SER A 48 16.10 -6.06 16.70
C SER A 48 15.03 -7.14 16.74
N THR A 49 14.74 -7.66 17.94
CA THR A 49 13.69 -8.66 18.16
C THR A 49 12.31 -8.11 17.84
N SER A 50 12.00 -6.88 18.28
CA SER A 50 10.76 -6.18 17.94
C SER A 50 10.61 -5.97 16.42
N GLY A 51 11.71 -5.66 15.73
CA GLY A 51 11.73 -5.58 14.27
C GLY A 51 11.39 -6.90 13.59
N SER A 52 11.94 -8.02 14.08
CA SER A 52 11.63 -9.36 13.59
C SER A 52 10.18 -9.75 13.87
N ALA A 53 9.67 -9.50 15.07
CA ALA A 53 8.28 -9.72 15.44
C ALA A 53 7.33 -8.94 14.53
N LYS A 54 7.59 -7.65 14.31
CA LYS A 54 6.82 -6.81 13.38
C LYS A 54 6.79 -7.36 11.96
N LYS A 55 7.93 -7.85 11.45
CA LYS A 55 7.99 -8.48 10.11
C LYS A 55 7.12 -9.74 10.07
N ALA A 56 7.23 -10.61 11.07
CA ALA A 56 6.44 -11.84 11.14
C ALA A 56 4.92 -11.55 11.21
N THR A 57 4.49 -10.63 12.09
CA THR A 57 3.06 -10.25 12.20
C THR A 57 2.54 -9.58 10.93
N SER A 58 3.36 -8.76 10.26
CA SER A 58 3.02 -8.17 8.96
C SER A 58 2.85 -9.24 7.87
N SER A 59 3.68 -10.28 7.87
CA SER A 59 3.55 -11.42 6.96
C SER A 59 2.28 -12.22 7.22
N ILE A 60 1.93 -12.47 8.50
CA ILE A 60 0.68 -13.13 8.88
C ILE A 60 -0.54 -12.33 8.41
N LYS A 61 -0.52 -11.00 8.62
CA LYS A 61 -1.57 -10.10 8.12
C LYS A 61 -1.70 -10.20 6.60
N SER A 62 -0.58 -10.09 5.88
CA SER A 62 -0.57 -10.13 4.41
C SER A 62 -1.11 -11.46 3.86
N TYR A 63 -0.74 -12.58 4.49
CA TYR A 63 -1.27 -13.89 4.13
C TYR A 63 -2.78 -14.01 4.39
N SER A 64 -3.25 -13.47 5.51
CA SER A 64 -4.67 -13.43 5.85
C SER A 64 -5.45 -12.57 4.85
N ASP A 65 -4.92 -11.39 4.50
CA ASP A 65 -5.50 -10.49 3.51
C ASP A 65 -5.61 -11.17 2.13
N GLU A 66 -4.58 -11.93 1.72
CA GLU A 66 -4.57 -12.71 0.48
C GLU A 66 -5.69 -13.78 0.48
N LYS A 67 -5.85 -14.52 1.58
CA LYS A 67 -6.91 -15.53 1.71
C LYS A 67 -8.31 -14.95 1.74
N ILE A 68 -8.50 -13.81 2.40
CA ILE A 68 -9.77 -13.07 2.39
C ILE A 68 -10.07 -12.58 0.97
N SER A 69 -9.07 -12.02 0.28
CA SER A 69 -9.19 -11.54 -1.10
C SER A 69 -9.57 -12.66 -2.08
N GLU A 70 -8.93 -13.83 -1.97
CA GLU A 70 -9.30 -15.05 -2.71
C GLU A 70 -10.76 -15.45 -2.46
N ASN A 71 -11.20 -15.47 -1.19
CA ASN A 71 -12.57 -15.83 -0.83
C ASN A 71 -13.59 -14.86 -1.44
N ILE A 72 -13.34 -13.56 -1.32
CA ILE A 72 -14.24 -12.50 -1.79
C ILE A 72 -14.29 -12.47 -3.32
N SER A 73 -13.16 -12.72 -4.00
CA SER A 73 -13.12 -12.81 -5.46
C SER A 73 -14.09 -13.84 -6.03
N ARG A 74 -14.35 -14.92 -5.28
CA ARG A 74 -15.24 -16.03 -5.69
C ARG A 74 -16.66 -15.86 -5.16
N ASN A 75 -16.81 -15.33 -3.94
CA ASN A 75 -18.07 -15.37 -3.19
C ASN A 75 -18.77 -14.01 -3.08
N GLY A 76 -18.15 -12.93 -3.55
CA GLY A 76 -18.64 -11.57 -3.38
C GLY A 76 -18.17 -10.92 -2.08
N SER A 77 -18.35 -9.60 -2.01
CA SER A 77 -18.01 -8.73 -0.88
C SER A 77 -18.73 -9.19 0.40
N VAL A 78 -18.10 -9.02 1.56
CA VAL A 78 -18.67 -9.43 2.86
C VAL A 78 -18.45 -8.36 3.91
N ARG A 79 -19.45 -8.12 4.78
CA ARG A 79 -19.28 -7.24 5.95
C ARG A 79 -18.86 -8.04 7.17
N LEU A 80 -17.77 -7.62 7.84
CA LEU A 80 -17.37 -8.13 9.16
C LEU A 80 -17.16 -6.91 10.07
N GLY A 81 -17.83 -6.90 11.23
CA GLY A 81 -17.95 -5.70 12.07
C GLY A 81 -18.36 -4.44 11.28
N ASN A 82 -17.51 -3.42 11.36
CA ASN A 82 -17.67 -2.13 10.71
C ASN A 82 -16.97 -2.03 9.34
N GLU A 83 -16.44 -3.13 8.82
CA GLU A 83 -15.71 -3.17 7.57
C GLU A 83 -16.42 -4.04 6.53
N VAL A 84 -16.56 -3.53 5.32
CA VAL A 84 -16.92 -4.32 4.14
C VAL A 84 -15.66 -4.60 3.35
N PHE A 85 -15.34 -5.87 3.20
CA PHE A 85 -14.23 -6.33 2.38
C PHE A 85 -14.71 -6.51 0.94
N VAL A 86 -13.98 -5.88 0.01
CA VAL A 86 -14.34 -5.81 -1.42
C VAL A 86 -13.16 -6.29 -2.25
N TYR A 87 -13.47 -7.12 -3.26
CA TYR A 87 -12.49 -7.52 -4.24
C TYR A 87 -12.18 -6.37 -5.18
N SER A 88 -10.91 -6.02 -5.31
CA SER A 88 -10.44 -5.05 -6.29
C SER A 88 -9.27 -5.63 -7.06
N LYS A 89 -9.40 -5.76 -8.38
CA LYS A 89 -8.23 -5.83 -9.26
C LYS A 89 -7.62 -4.44 -9.31
N SER A 90 -6.53 -4.22 -8.58
CA SER A 90 -5.77 -2.98 -8.74
C SER A 90 -4.87 -3.10 -9.98
N SER A 91 -4.82 -2.02 -10.75
CA SER A 91 -3.91 -1.88 -11.88
C SER A 91 -3.04 -0.66 -11.65
N THR A 92 -1.79 -0.73 -12.08
CA THR A 92 -0.93 0.45 -12.21
C THR A 92 -0.75 0.79 -13.67
N TRP A 93 -0.71 2.08 -13.98
CA TRP A 93 -0.28 2.52 -15.30
C TRP A 93 1.21 2.32 -15.45
N LYS A 94 1.63 1.86 -16.63
CA LYS A 94 3.00 1.74 -17.05
C LYS A 94 3.15 2.43 -18.40
N THR A 95 4.33 2.96 -18.68
CA THR A 95 4.65 3.50 -20.00
C THR A 95 5.16 2.36 -20.87
N ASN A 96 4.65 2.23 -22.10
CA ASN A 96 5.10 1.23 -23.08
C ASN A 96 6.60 1.38 -23.32
N ASP A 97 7.00 2.60 -23.69
CA ASP A 97 8.38 2.99 -23.90
C ASP A 97 8.56 4.46 -23.49
N PRO A 98 9.28 4.72 -22.37
CA PRO A 98 9.57 6.07 -21.92
C PRO A 98 10.33 6.90 -22.96
N GLU A 99 11.17 6.30 -23.79
CA GLU A 99 11.93 7.01 -24.82
C GLU A 99 10.99 7.58 -25.88
N ILE A 100 10.06 6.78 -26.38
CA ILE A 100 9.07 7.22 -27.38
C ILE A 100 8.16 8.31 -26.79
N LEU A 101 7.79 8.19 -25.51
CA LEU A 101 7.02 9.23 -24.83
C LEU A 101 7.82 10.54 -24.73
N ILE A 102 9.10 10.48 -24.33
CA ILE A 102 9.95 11.68 -24.20
C ILE A 102 10.21 12.31 -25.57
N LYS A 103 10.50 11.52 -26.61
CA LYS A 103 10.56 11.97 -28.02
C LYS A 103 9.30 12.72 -28.42
N TRP A 104 8.14 12.17 -28.08
CA TRP A 104 6.89 12.88 -28.35
C TRP A 104 6.79 14.19 -27.56
N LEU A 105 7.23 14.25 -26.31
CA LEU A 105 7.17 15.47 -25.49
C LEU A 105 8.15 16.55 -25.96
N VAL A 106 9.36 16.18 -26.36
CA VAL A 106 10.44 17.08 -26.78
C VAL A 106 10.33 17.35 -28.28
N THR A 107 9.62 18.41 -28.66
CA THR A 107 9.41 18.74 -30.10
C THR A 107 10.29 19.89 -30.61
N LYS A 108 11.17 20.45 -29.78
CA LYS A 108 11.89 21.72 -30.07
C LYS A 108 13.30 21.81 -29.46
N ALA A 109 13.95 20.69 -29.15
CA ALA A 109 15.34 20.73 -28.66
C ALA A 109 16.31 20.84 -29.84
N GLU A 110 17.37 21.63 -29.69
CA GLU A 110 18.45 21.73 -30.69
C GLU A 110 19.30 20.46 -30.74
N ASP A 111 19.46 19.80 -29.59
CA ASP A 111 20.11 18.50 -29.45
C ASP A 111 19.11 17.51 -28.81
N GLU A 112 18.23 16.97 -29.65
CA GLU A 112 17.10 16.14 -29.21
C GLU A 112 17.58 14.81 -28.62
N GLU A 113 18.59 14.17 -29.21
CA GLU A 113 19.06 12.84 -28.79
C GLU A 113 19.75 12.85 -27.42
N THR A 114 20.73 13.74 -27.19
CA THR A 114 21.38 13.82 -25.86
C THR A 114 20.42 14.25 -24.77
N LEU A 115 19.47 15.17 -25.07
CA LEU A 115 18.44 15.56 -24.11
C LEU A 115 17.52 14.39 -23.75
N ILE A 116 17.14 13.54 -24.71
CA ILE A 116 16.33 12.36 -24.43
C ILE A 116 17.11 11.37 -23.56
N GLU A 117 18.39 11.12 -23.85
CA GLU A 117 19.25 10.24 -23.06
C GLU A 117 19.41 10.74 -21.61
N ASP A 118 19.68 12.02 -21.43
CA ASP A 118 19.79 12.65 -20.11
C ASP A 118 18.47 12.57 -19.33
N LEU A 119 17.34 12.86 -20.00
CA LEU A 119 16.01 12.75 -19.38
C LEU A 119 15.69 11.30 -18.99
N LEU A 120 16.06 10.32 -19.81
CA LEU A 120 15.91 8.90 -19.49
C LEU A 120 16.80 8.49 -18.31
N ALA A 121 18.02 9.01 -18.23
CA ALA A 121 18.93 8.74 -17.11
C ALA A 121 18.39 9.30 -15.79
N VAL A 122 17.76 10.47 -15.81
CA VAL A 122 17.19 11.13 -14.62
C VAL A 122 15.84 10.52 -14.22
N LEU A 123 14.94 10.29 -15.17
CA LEU A 123 13.58 9.80 -14.92
C LEU A 123 13.52 8.28 -14.73
N GLY A 124 14.48 7.57 -15.31
CA GLY A 124 14.57 6.11 -15.30
C GLY A 124 13.64 5.43 -16.31
N ARG A 125 13.98 4.18 -16.65
CA ARG A 125 13.23 3.34 -17.62
C ARG A 125 11.84 2.90 -17.14
N THR A 126 11.47 3.22 -15.90
CA THR A 126 10.16 2.89 -15.32
C THR A 126 9.28 4.13 -15.15
N PHE A 127 9.67 5.27 -15.72
CA PHE A 127 8.93 6.52 -15.66
C PHE A 127 7.48 6.36 -16.14
N VAL A 128 6.55 6.92 -15.37
CA VAL A 128 5.13 7.00 -15.72
C VAL A 128 4.67 8.46 -15.55
N PRO A 129 4.16 9.12 -16.60
CA PRO A 129 3.71 10.50 -16.49
C PRO A 129 2.44 10.60 -15.62
N LYS A 130 2.24 11.76 -14.99
CA LYS A 130 0.95 12.07 -14.36
C LYS A 130 -0.13 12.18 -15.42
N LEU A 131 -1.22 11.41 -15.27
CA LEU A 131 -2.32 11.37 -16.26
C LEU A 131 -2.90 12.76 -16.57
N MET A 132 -3.11 13.61 -15.56
CA MET A 132 -3.61 14.97 -15.77
C MET A 132 -2.64 15.84 -16.59
N GLY A 133 -1.34 15.65 -16.38
CA GLY A 133 -0.31 16.35 -17.16
C GLY A 133 -0.28 15.88 -18.60
N LEU A 134 -0.35 14.57 -18.82
CA LEU A 134 -0.39 13.98 -20.16
C LEU A 134 -1.62 14.46 -20.95
N ASP A 135 -2.79 14.51 -20.30
CA ASP A 135 -4.04 15.02 -20.90
C ASP A 135 -3.91 16.49 -21.31
N ALA A 136 -3.35 17.33 -20.43
CA ALA A 136 -3.18 18.75 -20.72
C ALA A 136 -2.25 18.96 -21.92
N VAL A 137 -1.17 18.17 -22.04
CA VAL A 137 -0.27 18.23 -23.20
C VAL A 137 -0.97 17.73 -24.47
N ALA A 138 -1.75 16.64 -24.39
CA ALA A 138 -2.53 16.12 -25.51
C ALA A 138 -3.51 17.18 -26.04
N GLN A 139 -4.28 17.81 -25.15
CA GLN A 139 -5.23 18.87 -25.49
C GLN A 139 -4.55 20.08 -26.10
N LYS A 140 -3.42 20.54 -25.53
CA LYS A 140 -2.62 21.65 -26.08
C LYS A 140 -2.16 21.38 -27.52
N ARG A 141 -2.00 20.11 -27.89
CA ARG A 141 -1.59 19.64 -29.22
C ARG A 141 -2.77 19.19 -30.10
N GLY A 142 -4.01 19.44 -29.68
CA GLY A 142 -5.21 19.08 -30.44
C GLY A 142 -5.43 17.57 -30.61
N LYS A 143 -4.92 16.75 -29.68
CA LYS A 143 -5.09 15.30 -29.67
C LYS A 143 -6.08 14.87 -28.59
N ASP A 144 -6.83 13.79 -28.83
CA ASP A 144 -7.69 13.18 -27.83
C ASP A 144 -6.84 12.57 -26.69
N PRO A 145 -7.00 13.01 -25.44
CA PRO A 145 -6.30 12.44 -24.29
C PRO A 145 -6.42 10.92 -24.16
N LYS A 146 -7.57 10.35 -24.52
CA LYS A 146 -7.78 8.90 -24.42
C LYS A 146 -6.87 8.15 -25.38
N VAL A 147 -6.79 8.61 -26.64
CA VAL A 147 -5.90 8.03 -27.65
C VAL A 147 -4.44 8.15 -27.23
N ILE A 148 -4.03 9.31 -26.70
CA ILE A 148 -2.65 9.52 -26.24
C ILE A 148 -2.30 8.59 -25.06
N ARG A 149 -3.21 8.41 -24.10
CA ARG A 149 -3.02 7.44 -23.01
C ARG A 149 -2.86 6.02 -23.56
N ASP A 150 -3.76 5.58 -24.43
CA ASP A 150 -3.73 4.22 -24.98
C ASP A 150 -2.51 3.99 -25.90
N THR A 151 -1.93 5.06 -26.46
CA THR A 151 -0.70 5.00 -27.26
C THR A 151 0.53 4.79 -26.39
N PHE A 152 0.69 5.59 -25.33
CA PHE A 152 1.93 5.59 -24.55
C PHE A 152 1.87 4.73 -23.29
N LEU A 153 0.67 4.44 -22.78
CA LEU A 153 0.48 3.80 -21.49
C LEU A 153 -0.32 2.50 -21.64
N TYR A 154 -0.03 1.55 -20.76
CA TYR A 154 -0.84 0.35 -20.57
C TYR A 154 -1.14 0.14 -19.09
N LYS A 155 -2.22 -0.61 -18.82
CA LYS A 155 -2.53 -1.05 -17.47
C LYS A 155 -1.89 -2.40 -17.21
N GLU A 156 -0.95 -2.41 -16.28
CA GLU A 156 -0.45 -3.64 -15.69
C GLU A 156 -1.35 -3.99 -14.50
N TRP A 157 -2.05 -5.11 -14.61
CA TRP A 157 -2.89 -5.62 -13.53
C TRP A 157 -2.01 -6.36 -12.54
N LYS A 158 -2.16 -6.08 -11.24
CA LYS A 158 -1.45 -6.87 -10.23
C LYS A 158 -1.89 -8.32 -10.33
N GLU A 159 -0.92 -9.24 -10.29
CA GLU A 159 -1.19 -10.68 -10.25
C GLU A 159 -1.93 -11.06 -8.97
N LYS A 160 -1.54 -10.45 -7.84
CA LYS A 160 -2.17 -10.67 -6.55
C LYS A 160 -3.40 -9.79 -6.37
N PRO A 161 -4.52 -10.36 -5.89
CA PRO A 161 -5.73 -9.61 -5.68
C PRO A 161 -5.59 -8.67 -4.46
N ASP A 162 -6.00 -7.42 -4.64
CA ASP A 162 -5.85 -6.38 -3.62
C ASP A 162 -7.14 -6.34 -2.77
N LEU A 163 -7.00 -6.55 -1.46
CA LEU A 163 -8.12 -6.49 -0.54
C LEU A 163 -8.40 -5.02 -0.21
N LYS A 164 -9.57 -4.52 -0.60
CA LYS A 164 -10.03 -3.19 -0.19
C LYS A 164 -11.03 -3.32 0.94
N THR A 165 -10.91 -2.46 1.94
CA THR A 165 -11.89 -2.31 3.02
C THR A 165 -12.66 -1.00 2.87
N ILE A 166 -13.95 -1.06 3.16
CA ILE A 166 -14.82 0.11 3.28
C ILE A 166 -15.28 0.16 4.74
N ASN A 167 -14.94 1.21 5.46
CA ASN A 167 -15.50 1.45 6.79
C ASN A 167 -16.95 1.94 6.65
N THR A 168 -17.91 1.16 7.16
CA THR A 168 -19.36 1.44 7.05
C THR A 168 -19.80 2.64 7.88
N GLU A 169 -19.03 3.03 8.91
CA GLU A 169 -19.33 4.19 9.74
C GLU A 169 -18.94 5.51 9.06
N ASN A 170 -18.15 5.44 7.97
CA ASN A 170 -17.80 6.62 7.20
C ASN A 170 -19.03 7.13 6.41
N LYS A 171 -19.32 8.43 6.55
CA LYS A 171 -20.43 9.10 5.83
C LYS A 171 -20.30 9.01 4.31
N SER A 172 -19.08 8.90 3.78
CA SER A 172 -18.82 8.73 2.35
C SER A 172 -18.88 7.28 1.86
N ALA A 173 -19.13 6.31 2.75
CA ALA A 173 -19.28 4.93 2.35
C ALA A 173 -20.51 4.74 1.44
N PRO A 174 -20.44 3.86 0.42
CA PRO A 174 -21.58 3.57 -0.42
C PRO A 174 -22.76 3.03 0.41
N LYS A 175 -24.00 3.46 0.09
CA LYS A 175 -25.22 2.99 0.79
C LYS A 175 -25.31 1.47 0.88
N TRP A 176 -25.04 0.79 -0.22
CA TRP A 176 -25.08 -0.68 -0.24
C TRP A 176 -24.12 -1.34 0.75
N ALA A 177 -22.98 -0.71 1.07
CA ALA A 177 -22.02 -1.23 2.04
C ALA A 177 -22.50 -0.96 3.47
N GLN A 178 -23.17 0.17 3.70
CA GLN A 178 -23.80 0.52 4.98
C GLN A 178 -25.01 -0.39 5.29
N ASP A 179 -25.77 -0.76 4.26
CA ASP A 179 -26.98 -1.57 4.35
C ASP A 179 -26.71 -3.06 4.64
N LEU A 180 -25.48 -3.56 4.38
CA LEU A 180 -25.12 -4.94 4.69
C LEU A 180 -25.05 -5.15 6.20
N SER A 181 -25.59 -6.25 6.71
CA SER A 181 -25.39 -6.69 8.10
C SER A 181 -24.13 -7.54 8.26
N HIS A 182 -23.70 -7.78 9.50
CA HIS A 182 -22.56 -8.65 9.78
C HIS A 182 -22.74 -10.05 9.16
N GLY A 183 -21.73 -10.52 8.43
CA GLY A 183 -21.74 -11.81 7.73
C GLY A 183 -22.51 -11.81 6.41
N GLU A 184 -23.24 -10.74 6.08
CA GLU A 184 -23.95 -10.64 4.81
C GLU A 184 -22.98 -10.39 3.65
N ARG A 185 -23.38 -10.91 2.48
CA ARG A 185 -22.59 -10.84 1.26
C ARG A 185 -23.30 -10.12 0.14
N LYS A 186 -22.52 -9.43 -0.69
CA LYS A 186 -22.97 -8.83 -1.94
C LYS A 186 -22.08 -9.29 -3.10
N LYS A 187 -22.70 -9.91 -4.10
CA LYS A 187 -22.05 -10.24 -5.38
C LYS A 187 -22.12 -9.08 -6.35
#